data_AF-A0A1Q7ZDQ8-F1
#
_entry.id   AF-A0A1Q7ZDQ8-F1
#
_cell.length_a   1.000
_cell.length_b   1.000
_cell.length_c   1.000
_cell.angle_alpha   90.00
_cell.angle_beta   90.00
_cell.angle_gamma   90.00
#
_symmetry.space_group_name_H-M   'P 1'
#
loop_
_entity.id
_entity.type
_entity.pdbx_description
1 polymer ?
#
loop_
_entity_poly.entity_id
_entity_poly.type
_entity_poly.pdbx_seq_one_letter_code
_entity_poly.pdbx_strand_id
1 'polypeptide(L)' 'MGSIGVPELILIFVILLLIFGGKKIPELARGLGAGIRNFKDALHEGEHGEQKPKDTKEN' A
#
# COMPACT_ATOMS: atom_id res chain seq x y z
N MET A 1 -24.01 9.29 -24.37
CA MET A 1 -23.74 7.93 -23.85
C MET A 1 -23.16 8.11 -22.46
N GLY A 2 -23.83 7.56 -21.44
CA GLY A 2 -23.55 7.86 -20.04
C GLY A 2 -22.16 7.42 -19.63
N SER A 3 -21.30 8.38 -19.28
CA SER A 3 -20.07 8.12 -18.54
C SER A 3 -20.45 7.67 -17.14
N ILE A 4 -19.94 6.52 -16.69
CA ILE A 4 -20.04 6.11 -15.30
C ILE A 4 -19.51 7.26 -14.44
N GLY A 5 -20.42 7.88 -13.71
CA GLY A 5 -20.11 9.01 -12.87
C GLY A 5 -19.52 8.56 -11.54
N VAL A 6 -18.99 9.55 -10.82
CA VAL A 6 -18.62 9.38 -9.41
C VAL A 6 -19.77 8.75 -8.58
N PRO A 7 -21.07 9.09 -8.79
CA PRO A 7 -22.17 8.49 -8.05
C PRO A 7 -22.31 6.97 -8.24
N GLU A 8 -22.24 6.48 -9.48
CA GLU A 8 -22.32 5.03 -9.76
C GLU A 8 -21.12 4.28 -9.17
N LEU A 9 -19.92 4.89 -9.21
CA LEU A 9 -18.71 4.30 -8.63
C LEU A 9 -18.83 4.15 -7.10
N ILE A 10 -19.39 5.16 -6.42
CA ILE A 10 -19.67 5.11 -4.98
C ILE A 10 -20.70 4.01 -4.67
N LEU A 11 -21.77 3.88 -5.47
CA LEU A 11 -22.77 2.83 -5.26
C LEU A 11 -22.17 1.43 -5.36
N ILE A 12 -21.33 1.18 -6.37
CA ILE A 12 -20.60 -0.08 -6.53
C ILE A 12 -19.67 -0.32 -5.34
N PHE A 13 -18.94 0.71 -4.91
CA PHE A 13 -18.04 0.62 -3.77
C PHE A 13 -18.78 0.28 -2.49
N VAL A 14 -19.96 0.87 -2.23
CA VAL A 14 -20.80 0.56 -1.08
C VAL A 14 -21.25 -0.91 -1.11
N ILE A 15 -21.65 -1.45 -2.26
CA ILE A 15 -22.03 -2.87 -2.39
C ILE A 15 -20.83 -3.77 -2.07
N LEU A 16 -19.64 -3.45 -2.57
CA LEU A 16 -18.42 -4.19 -2.24
C LEU A 16 -18.11 -4.11 -0.74
N LEU A 17 -18.27 -2.94 -0.12
CA LEU A 17 -18.08 -2.77 1.32
C LEU A 17 -19.09 -3.58 2.15
N LEU A 18 -20.31 -3.80 1.67
CA LEU A 18 -21.29 -4.65 2.34
C LEU A 18 -20.90 -6.14 2.27
N ILE A 19 -20.40 -6.59 1.12
CA ILE A 19 -19.98 -8.00 0.93
C ILE A 19 -18.68 -8.29 1.67
N PHE A 20 -17.66 -7.45 1.52
CA PHE A 20 -16.34 -7.65 2.11
C PHE A 20 -16.23 -7.11 3.54
N GLY A 21 -17.12 -6.20 3.94
CA GLY A 21 -17.05 -5.47 5.20
C GLY A 21 -16.05 -4.31 5.15
N GLY A 22 -16.39 -3.18 5.79
CA GLY A 22 -15.52 -1.99 5.85
C GLY A 22 -14.15 -2.21 6.49
N LYS A 23 -13.96 -3.31 7.25
CA LYS A 23 -12.69 -3.66 7.90
C LYS A 23 -11.70 -4.36 6.96
N LYS A 24 -12.15 -5.00 5.88
CA LYS A 24 -11.26 -5.77 4.99
C LYS A 24 -10.49 -4.91 4.00
N ILE A 25 -11.06 -3.78 3.58
CA ILE A 25 -10.34 -2.81 2.73
C ILE A 25 -9.06 -2.27 3.42
N PRO A 26 -9.10 -1.74 4.66
CA PRO A 26 -7.88 -1.26 5.33
C PRO A 26 -6.92 -2.39 5.69
N GLU A 27 -7.41 -3.60 5.98
CA GLU A 27 -6.59 -4.80 6.21
C GLU A 27 -5.78 -5.17 4.95
N LEU A 28 -6.44 -5.24 3.80
CA LEU A 28 -5.80 -5.50 2.50
C LEU A 28 -4.84 -4.36 2.11
N ALA A 29 -5.26 -3.11 2.27
CA ALA A 29 -4.40 -1.95 1.96
C ALA A 29 -3.12 -1.92 2.81
N ARG A 30 -3.21 -2.29 4.09
CA ARG A 30 -2.03 -2.41 4.97
C ARG A 30 -1.11 -3.54 4.53
N GLY A 31 -1.67 -4.71 4.17
CA GLY A 31 -0.88 -5.85 3.67
C GLY A 31 -0.18 -5.53 2.35
N LEU A 32 -0.92 -4.98 1.38
CA LEU A 32 -0.38 -4.55 0.09
C LEU A 32 0.65 -3.43 0.25
N GLY A 33 0.39 -2.43 1.09
CA GLY A 33 1.31 -1.33 1.35
C GLY A 33 2.62 -1.79 1.99
N ALA A 34 2.56 -2.73 2.93
CA ALA A 34 3.75 -3.36 3.52
C ALA A 34 4.54 -4.17 2.47
N GLY A 35 3.84 -4.93 1.62
CA GLY A 35 4.46 -5.68 0.53
C GLY A 35 5.16 -4.79 -0.50
N ILE A 36 4.49 -3.72 -0.96
CA ILE A 36 5.06 -2.74 -1.89
C ILE A 36 6.26 -2.02 -1.25
N ARG A 37 6.18 -1.66 0.04
CA ARG A 37 7.29 -1.02 0.74
C ARG A 37 8.51 -1.93 0.80
N ASN A 38 8.33 -3.17 1.25
CA ASN A 38 9.41 -4.14 1.33
C ASN A 38 9.99 -4.47 -0.06
N PHE A 39 9.14 -4.56 -1.09
CA PHE A 39 9.58 -4.77 -2.46
C PHE A 39 10.45 -3.62 -2.96
N LYS A 40 10.01 -2.37 -2.73
CA LYS A 40 10.79 -1.17 -3.07
C LYS A 40 12.11 -1.12 -2.30
N ASP A 41 12.09 -1.42 -1.01
CA ASP A 41 13.29 -1.41 -0.17
C ASP A 41 14.32 -2.46 -0.64
N ALA A 42 13.86 -3.66 -1.01
CA ALA A 42 14.70 -4.72 -1.57
C ALA A 42 15.28 -4.37 -2.96
N LEU A 43 14.53 -3.67 -3.81
CA LEU A 43 15.05 -3.16 -5.08
C LEU A 43 16.13 -2.10 -4.85
N HIS A 44 15.91 -1.17 -3.92
CA HIS A 44 16.88 -0.13 -3.60
C HIS A 44 18.18 -0.68 -2.98
N GLU A 45 18.07 -1.70 -2.11
CA GLU A 45 19.23 -2.36 -1.51
C GLU A 45 19.98 -3.24 -2.54
N GLY A 46 19.28 -3.73 -3.57
CA GLY A 46 19.89 -4.41 -4.71
C GLY A 46 20.58 -3.50 -5.72
N GLU A 47 20.10 -2.26 -5.89
CA GLU A 47 20.70 -1.24 -6.77
C GLU A 47 21.84 -0.45 -6.10
N HIS A 48 21.79 -0.29 -4.77
CA HIS A 48 22.85 0.31 -3.96
C HIS A 48 23.46 -0.73 -3.03
N GLY A 49 24.36 -1.55 -3.58
CA GLY A 49 25.37 -2.19 -2.75
C GLY A 49 26.12 -1.11 -1.95
N GLU A 50 26.06 -1.22 -0.62
CA GLU A 50 26.86 -0.47 0.35
C GLU A 50 26.51 1.02 0.53
N GLN A 51 25.79 1.35 1.62
CA GLN A 51 26.26 2.25 2.70
C GLN A 51 25.14 2.64 3.66
N LYS A 52 25.20 2.10 4.89
CA LYS A 52 25.06 2.94 6.09
C LYS A 52 26.19 2.59 7.05
N PRO A 53 27.18 3.48 7.26
CA PRO A 53 28.08 3.36 8.39
C PRO A 53 27.24 3.37 9.65
N LYS A 54 27.41 2.35 10.48
CA LYS A 54 26.93 2.39 11.85
C LYS A 54 27.62 3.57 12.52
N ASP A 55 26.81 4.53 12.96
CA ASP A 55 27.20 5.69 13.75
C ASP A 55 28.00 5.20 14.96
N THR A 56 29.32 5.35 14.86
CA THR A 56 30.21 5.48 16.01
C THR A 56 29.71 6.66 16.82
N LYS A 57 29.05 6.39 17.95
CA LYS A 57 29.02 7.32 19.08
C LYS A 57 29.70 6.69 20.27
N GLU A 58 30.99 6.98 20.28
CA GLU A 58 31.81 7.26 21.45
C GLU A 58 31.02 8.01 22.53
N ASN A 59 30.94 7.44 23.75
CA ASN A 59 31.11 8.16 25.01
C ASN A 59 31.21 7.19 26.20
#